data_AF-A0A016ARB9-F1
#
_entry.id   AF-A0A016ARB9-F1
#
_cell.length_a   1.000
_cell.length_b   1.000
_cell.length_c   1.000
_cell.angle_alpha   90.00
_cell.angle_beta   90.00
_cell.angle_gamma   90.00
#
_symmetry.space_group_name_H-M   'P 1'
#
loop_
_entity.id
_entity.type
_entity.pdbx_description
1 polymer ?
#
loop_
_entity_poly.entity_id
_entity_poly.type
_entity_poly.pdbx_seq_one_letter_code
_entity_poly.pdbx_strand_id
1 'polypeptide(L)'
;MTYNINITMKKIEFYPGINLDKAYQELQENAPCYGEFNEKTLYSTDSLNDVYVKVTGKSKVEHDEYIRKIREEYERKEAEFKAKIPKLTADYRKRARGIIPEEHLKYWDKIVPIRLNDLYHGMELDCWLTFIEILNDTSKEVLERFERCRFIFCEQGHSGMSSGLVFMGLKRFHPLGEALVSYIKDSIKA
;
A
#
# COMPACT_ATOMS: atom_id res chain seq x y z
N MET A 1 45.64 -10.77 -41.14
CA MET A 1 45.20 -9.53 -40.47
C MET A 1 43.92 -9.83 -39.72
N THR A 2 44.02 -10.08 -38.42
CA THR A 2 42.87 -10.19 -37.51
C THR A 2 42.61 -8.81 -36.93
N TYR A 3 41.53 -8.16 -37.36
CA TYR A 3 41.09 -6.91 -36.77
C TYR A 3 40.43 -7.20 -35.42
N ASN A 4 41.13 -6.91 -34.32
CA ASN A 4 40.52 -6.85 -32.99
C ASN A 4 39.71 -5.55 -32.90
N ILE A 5 38.41 -5.64 -33.16
CA ILE A 5 37.48 -4.55 -32.85
C ILE A 5 37.20 -4.62 -31.35
N ASN A 6 37.85 -3.77 -30.56
CA ASN A 6 37.45 -3.54 -29.17
C ASN A 6 36.09 -2.82 -29.20
N ILE A 7 34.99 -3.58 -29.12
CA ILE A 7 33.66 -3.02 -28.95
C ILE A 7 33.55 -2.54 -27.50
N THR A 8 33.78 -1.25 -27.28
CA THR A 8 33.54 -0.63 -25.98
C THR A 8 32.03 -0.50 -25.77
N MET A 9 31.45 -1.36 -24.94
CA MET A 9 30.03 -1.26 -24.59
C MET A 9 29.79 -0.03 -23.70
N LYS A 10 28.81 0.79 -24.08
CA LYS A 10 28.41 1.96 -23.28
C LYS A 10 27.46 1.53 -22.15
N LYS A 11 27.63 2.08 -20.94
CA LYS A 11 26.61 1.97 -19.89
C LYS A 11 25.44 2.90 -20.20
N ILE A 12 24.21 2.40 -20.15
CA ILE A 12 22.98 3.20 -20.16
C ILE A 12 22.32 3.16 -18.79
N GLU A 13 21.55 4.20 -18.48
CA GLU A 13 20.74 4.28 -17.27
C GLU A 13 19.28 4.02 -17.62
N PHE A 14 18.65 3.15 -16.85
CA PHE A 14 17.24 2.82 -16.98
C PHE A 14 16.39 3.80 -16.18
N TYR A 15 15.27 4.24 -16.77
CA TYR A 15 14.32 5.10 -16.07
C TYR A 15 13.73 4.41 -14.81
N PRO A 16 13.62 5.10 -13.65
CA PRO A 16 13.02 4.53 -12.45
C PRO A 16 11.59 4.03 -12.66
N GLY A 17 11.33 2.76 -12.37
CA GLY A 17 10.00 2.14 -12.54
C GLY A 17 9.74 1.55 -13.94
N ILE A 18 10.76 1.47 -14.81
CA ILE A 18 10.69 0.72 -16.05
C ILE A 18 10.53 -0.79 -15.77
N ASN A 19 9.83 -1.49 -16.66
CA ASN A 19 9.71 -2.96 -16.58
C ASN A 19 10.79 -3.65 -17.44
N LEU A 20 10.95 -4.96 -17.27
CA LEU A 20 12.00 -5.72 -17.96
C LEU A 20 11.86 -5.72 -19.48
N ASP A 21 10.63 -5.75 -20.02
CA ASP A 21 10.39 -5.67 -21.47
C ASP A 21 10.92 -4.36 -22.05
N LYS A 22 10.62 -3.23 -21.40
CA LYS A 22 11.09 -1.91 -21.83
C LYS A 22 12.59 -1.73 -21.61
N ALA A 23 13.14 -2.20 -20.48
CA ALA A 23 14.58 -2.20 -20.26
C ALA A 23 15.32 -2.99 -21.33
N TYR A 24 14.76 -4.14 -21.75
CA TYR A 24 15.27 -4.92 -22.87
C TYR A 24 15.20 -4.14 -24.19
N GLN A 25 14.08 -3.48 -24.49
CA GLN A 25 13.94 -2.65 -25.69
C GLN A 25 14.98 -1.53 -25.73
N GLU A 26 15.18 -0.79 -24.64
CA GLU A 26 16.18 0.27 -24.56
C GLU A 26 17.61 -0.27 -24.78
N LEU A 27 17.92 -1.47 -24.28
CA LEU A 27 19.19 -2.13 -24.56
C LEU A 27 19.36 -2.45 -26.05
N GLN A 28 18.31 -2.92 -26.73
CA GLN A 28 18.35 -3.23 -28.16
C GLN A 28 18.52 -1.96 -29.00
N GLU A 29 17.83 -0.87 -28.65
CA GLU A 29 17.89 0.41 -29.36
C GLU A 29 19.25 1.11 -29.22
N ASN A 30 19.95 0.87 -28.11
CA ASN A 30 21.25 1.49 -27.81
C ASN A 30 22.44 0.55 -28.01
N ALA A 31 22.26 -0.60 -28.67
CA ALA A 31 23.31 -1.58 -28.87
C ALA A 31 24.53 -0.99 -29.63
N PRO A 32 25.79 -1.33 -29.27
CA PRO A 32 26.18 -2.22 -28.17
C PRO A 32 26.27 -1.48 -26.82
N CYS A 33 25.45 -1.89 -25.86
CA CYS A 33 25.41 -1.30 -24.51
C CYS A 33 25.11 -2.34 -23.42
N TYR A 34 25.19 -1.88 -22.16
CA TYR A 34 24.73 -2.59 -20.98
C TYR A 34 24.07 -1.62 -19.99
N GLY A 35 23.23 -2.13 -19.09
CA GLY A 35 22.56 -1.36 -18.03
C GLY A 35 22.41 -2.19 -16.76
N GLU A 36 21.99 -1.56 -15.67
CA GLU A 36 21.84 -2.20 -14.37
C GLU A 36 20.38 -2.15 -13.91
N PHE A 37 19.78 -3.32 -13.67
CA PHE A 37 18.38 -3.48 -13.27
C PHE A 37 18.30 -4.36 -12.03
N ASN A 38 17.77 -3.85 -10.93
CA ASN A 38 17.69 -4.57 -9.65
C ASN A 38 19.02 -5.25 -9.26
N GLU A 39 20.12 -4.49 -9.30
CA GLU A 39 21.49 -4.97 -8.98
C GLU A 39 22.03 -6.04 -9.94
N LYS A 40 21.35 -6.30 -11.06
CA LYS A 40 21.81 -7.21 -12.12
C LYS A 40 22.23 -6.43 -13.36
N THR A 41 23.39 -6.77 -13.89
CA THR A 41 23.87 -6.22 -15.16
C THR A 41 23.21 -6.94 -16.33
N LEU A 42 22.54 -6.18 -17.19
CA LEU A 42 21.88 -6.64 -18.41
C LEU A 42 22.65 -6.12 -19.63
N TYR A 43 22.82 -6.96 -20.64
CA TYR A 43 23.57 -6.62 -21.84
C TYR A 43 22.66 -6.59 -23.05
N SER A 44 22.94 -5.71 -24.01
CA SER A 44 22.25 -5.69 -25.32
C SER A 44 22.40 -6.99 -26.11
N THR A 45 23.38 -7.82 -25.79
CA THR A 45 23.58 -9.16 -26.37
C THR A 45 22.75 -10.26 -25.71
N ASP A 46 22.14 -9.99 -24.55
CA ASP A 46 21.26 -10.95 -23.90
C ASP A 46 20.00 -11.16 -24.73
N SER A 47 19.43 -12.37 -24.74
CA SER A 47 18.06 -12.54 -25.20
C SER A 47 17.08 -12.02 -24.16
N LEU A 48 15.85 -11.72 -24.57
CA LEU A 48 14.78 -11.34 -23.63
C LEU A 48 14.61 -12.40 -22.53
N ASN A 49 14.73 -13.69 -22.87
CA ASN A 49 14.62 -14.75 -21.87
C ASN A 49 15.77 -14.74 -20.86
N ASP A 50 17.00 -14.48 -21.31
CA ASP A 50 18.17 -14.38 -20.42
C ASP A 50 18.01 -13.24 -19.41
N VAL A 51 17.50 -12.09 -19.87
CA VAL A 51 17.19 -10.95 -18.99
C VAL A 51 16.21 -11.37 -17.88
N TYR A 52 15.12 -12.04 -18.24
CA TYR A 52 14.13 -12.51 -17.27
C TYR A 52 14.71 -13.53 -16.28
N VAL A 53 15.50 -14.49 -16.76
CA VAL A 53 16.14 -15.50 -15.90
C VAL A 53 17.14 -14.83 -14.95
N LYS A 54 17.95 -13.88 -15.42
CA LYS A 54 18.92 -13.17 -14.58
C LYS A 54 18.28 -12.37 -13.45
N VAL A 55 17.18 -11.68 -13.73
CA VAL A 55 16.55 -10.77 -12.76
C VAL A 55 15.56 -11.49 -11.85
N THR A 56 14.80 -12.44 -12.39
CA THR A 56 13.65 -13.05 -11.69
C THR A 56 13.85 -14.52 -11.36
N GLY A 57 14.86 -15.18 -11.93
CA GLY A 57 15.07 -16.63 -11.83
C GLY A 57 14.09 -17.47 -12.65
N LYS A 58 13.25 -16.84 -13.47
CA LYS A 58 12.20 -17.48 -14.29
C LYS A 58 12.36 -17.08 -15.76
N SER A 59 11.97 -17.95 -16.67
CA SER A 59 11.78 -17.58 -18.07
C SER A 59 10.70 -16.51 -18.22
N LYS A 60 10.69 -15.81 -19.35
CA LYS A 60 9.63 -14.82 -19.63
C LYS A 60 8.23 -15.45 -19.54
N VAL A 61 8.06 -16.64 -20.11
CA VAL A 61 6.77 -17.34 -20.12
C VAL A 61 6.31 -17.68 -18.70
N GLU A 62 7.20 -18.21 -17.86
CA GLU A 62 6.88 -18.52 -16.46
C GLU A 62 6.58 -17.26 -15.64
N HIS A 63 7.30 -16.17 -15.89
CA HIS A 63 7.04 -14.89 -15.24
C HIS A 63 5.67 -14.32 -15.64
N ASP A 64 5.37 -14.31 -16.95
CA ASP A 64 4.09 -13.80 -17.47
C ASP A 64 2.90 -14.63 -16.94
N GLU A 65 3.05 -15.96 -16.86
CA GLU A 65 2.02 -16.83 -16.26
C GLU A 65 1.85 -16.57 -14.76
N TYR A 66 2.97 -16.35 -14.03
CA TYR A 66 2.94 -16.01 -12.60
C TYR A 66 2.19 -14.68 -12.35
N ILE A 67 2.50 -13.64 -13.13
CA ILE A 67 1.82 -12.34 -13.04
C ILE A 67 0.34 -12.47 -13.41
N ARG A 68 0.01 -13.26 -14.44
CA ARG A 68 -1.38 -13.54 -14.82
C ARG A 68 -2.17 -14.15 -13.65
N LYS A 69 -1.63 -15.19 -13.00
CA LYS A 69 -2.30 -15.85 -11.85
C LYS A 69 -2.53 -14.89 -10.68
N ILE A 70 -1.54 -14.05 -10.35
CA ILE A 70 -1.69 -13.02 -9.32
C ILE A 70 -2.80 -12.04 -9.69
N ARG A 71 -2.82 -11.59 -10.94
CA ARG A 71 -3.83 -10.63 -11.41
C ARG A 71 -5.23 -11.22 -11.38
N GLU A 72 -5.41 -12.44 -11.86
CA GLU A 72 -6.70 -13.15 -11.81
C GLU A 72 -7.19 -13.35 -10.36
N GLU A 73 -6.28 -13.72 -9.45
CA GLU A 73 -6.62 -13.85 -8.03
C GLU A 73 -6.99 -12.50 -7.40
N TYR A 74 -6.24 -11.45 -7.72
CA TYR A 74 -6.53 -10.09 -7.25
C TYR A 74 -7.89 -9.60 -7.77
N GLU A 75 -8.15 -9.72 -9.07
CA GLU A 75 -9.42 -9.33 -9.69
C GLU A 75 -10.60 -10.10 -9.10
N ARG A 76 -10.43 -11.40 -8.82
CA ARG A 76 -11.43 -12.21 -8.14
C ARG A 76 -11.71 -11.71 -6.72
N LYS A 77 -10.67 -11.53 -5.90
CA LYS A 77 -10.81 -11.02 -4.52
C LYS A 77 -11.44 -9.63 -4.49
N GLU A 78 -11.05 -8.76 -5.42
CA GLU A 78 -11.57 -7.42 -5.56
C GLU A 78 -13.06 -7.43 -5.93
N ALA A 79 -13.47 -8.27 -6.88
CA ALA A 79 -14.88 -8.43 -7.25
C ALA A 79 -15.73 -9.00 -6.09
N GLU A 80 -15.22 -10.03 -5.40
CA GLU A 80 -15.85 -10.62 -4.22
C GLU A 80 -16.00 -9.59 -3.09
N PHE A 81 -15.01 -8.72 -2.88
CA PHE A 81 -15.07 -7.67 -1.88
C PHE A 81 -16.07 -6.58 -2.28
N LYS A 82 -16.03 -6.10 -3.53
CA LYS A 82 -16.98 -5.11 -4.06
C LYS A 82 -18.43 -5.56 -3.94
N ALA A 83 -18.72 -6.83 -4.16
CA ALA A 83 -20.04 -7.41 -3.96
C ALA A 83 -20.53 -7.31 -2.50
N LYS A 84 -19.62 -7.30 -1.52
CA LYS A 84 -19.93 -7.19 -0.08
C LYS A 84 -20.08 -5.74 0.39
N ILE A 85 -19.61 -4.75 -0.36
CA ILE A 85 -19.63 -3.32 0.05
C ILE A 85 -21.01 -2.85 0.50
N PRO A 86 -22.14 -3.16 -0.17
CA PRO A 86 -23.46 -2.71 0.31
C PRO A 86 -23.80 -3.23 1.71
N LYS A 87 -23.51 -4.52 1.98
CA LYS A 87 -23.73 -5.15 3.29
C LYS A 87 -22.80 -4.55 4.34
N LEU A 88 -21.51 -4.42 4.04
CA LEU A 88 -20.52 -3.82 4.94
C LEU A 88 -20.87 -2.36 5.24
N THR A 89 -21.32 -1.60 4.24
CA THR A 89 -21.75 -0.22 4.42
C THR A 89 -22.90 -0.14 5.43
N ALA A 90 -23.91 -0.99 5.29
CA ALA A 90 -25.04 -1.03 6.24
C ALA A 90 -24.56 -1.39 7.66
N ASP A 91 -23.65 -2.36 7.79
CA ASP A 91 -23.08 -2.79 9.06
C ASP A 91 -22.27 -1.68 9.76
N TYR A 92 -21.30 -1.08 9.07
CA TYR A 92 -20.49 0.02 9.62
C TYR A 92 -21.33 1.25 9.96
N ARG A 93 -22.37 1.53 9.17
CA ARG A 93 -23.32 2.57 9.54
C ARG A 93 -23.98 2.18 10.86
N LYS A 94 -24.63 1.02 10.96
CA LYS A 94 -25.29 0.58 12.19
C LYS A 94 -24.37 0.61 13.42
N ARG A 95 -23.16 0.06 13.32
CA ARG A 95 -22.18 -0.01 14.42
C ARG A 95 -21.75 1.36 14.94
N ALA A 96 -21.69 2.37 14.09
CA ALA A 96 -21.30 3.71 14.53
C ALA A 96 -22.31 4.38 15.46
N ARG A 97 -23.58 3.93 15.48
CA ARG A 97 -24.62 4.57 16.30
C ARG A 97 -24.42 4.12 17.75
N GLY A 98 -24.21 5.09 18.64
CA GLY A 98 -23.83 4.85 20.02
C GLY A 98 -22.32 4.88 20.27
N ILE A 99 -21.51 4.95 19.22
CA ILE A 99 -20.05 5.13 19.32
C ILE A 99 -19.68 6.53 18.83
N ILE A 100 -20.07 6.88 17.60
CA ILE A 100 -19.72 8.16 16.99
C ILE A 100 -20.76 9.22 17.40
N PRO A 101 -20.33 10.43 17.84
CA PRO A 101 -21.23 11.54 18.13
C PRO A 101 -22.17 11.88 16.96
N GLU A 102 -23.42 12.25 17.27
CA GLU A 102 -24.47 12.44 16.26
C GLU A 102 -24.09 13.47 15.18
N GLU A 103 -23.39 14.53 15.55
CA GLU A 103 -22.90 15.58 14.66
C GLU A 103 -21.96 15.06 13.57
N HIS A 104 -21.34 13.90 13.80
CA HIS A 104 -20.40 13.28 12.87
C HIS A 104 -21.02 12.12 12.07
N LEU A 105 -22.18 11.58 12.46
CA LEU A 105 -22.80 10.43 11.79
C LEU A 105 -23.12 10.69 10.31
N LYS A 106 -23.55 11.90 9.97
CA LYS A 106 -23.81 12.27 8.56
C LYS A 106 -22.53 12.19 7.71
N TYR A 107 -21.40 12.60 8.27
CA TYR A 107 -20.11 12.52 7.58
C TYR A 107 -19.63 11.06 7.50
N TRP A 108 -19.75 10.30 8.59
CA TRP A 108 -19.47 8.87 8.63
C TRP A 108 -20.22 8.11 7.53
N ASP A 109 -21.54 8.28 7.45
CA ASP A 109 -22.39 7.60 6.47
C ASP A 109 -21.98 7.87 5.03
N LYS A 110 -21.54 9.10 4.76
CA LYS A 110 -21.04 9.52 3.45
C LYS A 110 -19.72 8.83 3.11
N ILE A 111 -18.79 8.75 4.07
CA ILE A 111 -17.44 8.25 3.78
C ILE A 111 -17.31 6.73 3.79
N VAL A 112 -18.11 6.00 4.57
CA VAL A 112 -18.03 4.53 4.67
C VAL A 112 -17.97 3.84 3.29
N PRO A 113 -18.92 4.04 2.36
CA PRO A 113 -18.86 3.37 1.06
C PRO A 113 -17.68 3.83 0.20
N ILE A 114 -17.20 5.07 0.38
CA ILE A 114 -16.02 5.59 -0.32
C ILE A 114 -14.76 4.86 0.18
N ARG A 115 -14.62 4.76 1.51
CA ARG A 115 -13.49 4.10 2.18
C ARG A 115 -13.43 2.61 1.87
N LEU A 116 -14.58 1.93 1.91
CA LEU A 116 -14.67 0.53 1.50
C LEU A 116 -14.26 0.32 0.04
N ASN A 117 -14.52 1.27 -0.85
CA ASN A 117 -14.25 1.11 -2.28
C ASN A 117 -12.86 1.61 -2.72
N ASP A 118 -11.99 2.02 -1.79
CA ASP A 118 -10.63 2.45 -2.14
C ASP A 118 -9.57 1.35 -1.98
N LEU A 119 -8.32 1.73 -2.22
CA LEU A 119 -7.15 0.85 -2.21
C LEU A 119 -6.94 0.10 -0.89
N TYR A 120 -7.42 0.64 0.22
CA TYR A 120 -7.27 0.07 1.57
C TYR A 120 -8.54 -0.64 2.07
N HIS A 121 -9.59 -0.71 1.25
CA HIS A 121 -10.81 -1.46 1.54
C HIS A 121 -11.45 -1.13 2.90
N GLY A 122 -11.33 0.12 3.35
CA GLY A 122 -11.89 0.59 4.62
C GLY A 122 -11.18 0.05 5.86
N MET A 123 -9.91 -0.37 5.75
CA MET A 123 -9.09 -0.86 6.88
C MET A 123 -9.16 0.03 8.12
N GLU A 124 -9.23 1.35 7.94
CA GLU A 124 -9.27 2.31 9.05
C GLU A 124 -10.64 2.43 9.74
N LEU A 125 -11.73 1.92 9.16
CA LEU A 125 -13.09 2.06 9.70
C LEU A 125 -13.24 1.37 11.06
N ASP A 126 -12.72 0.14 11.19
CA ASP A 126 -12.74 -0.57 12.48
C ASP A 126 -11.84 0.11 13.51
N CYS A 127 -10.66 0.57 13.09
CA CYS A 127 -9.75 1.32 13.95
C CYS A 127 -10.42 2.58 14.53
N TRP A 128 -11.11 3.35 13.70
CA TRP A 128 -11.85 4.54 14.16
C TRP A 128 -12.95 4.20 15.15
N LEU A 129 -13.78 3.18 14.88
CA LEU A 129 -14.82 2.78 15.82
C LEU A 129 -14.23 2.37 17.17
N THR A 130 -13.20 1.54 17.17
CA THR A 130 -12.53 1.10 18.41
C THR A 130 -11.91 2.26 19.18
N PHE A 131 -11.24 3.19 18.51
CA PHE A 131 -10.59 4.32 19.19
C PHE A 131 -11.61 5.28 19.77
N ILE A 132 -12.66 5.60 19.01
CA ILE A 132 -13.73 6.48 19.50
C ILE A 132 -14.43 5.85 20.70
N GLU A 133 -14.70 4.55 20.67
CA GLU A 133 -15.27 3.82 21.80
C GLU A 133 -14.39 3.89 23.06
N ILE A 134 -13.07 3.67 22.92
CA ILE A 134 -12.11 3.82 24.02
C ILE A 134 -12.06 5.26 24.53
N LEU A 135 -12.05 6.25 23.62
CA LEU A 135 -11.95 7.65 23.98
C LEU A 135 -13.20 8.16 24.70
N ASN A 136 -14.37 7.62 24.36
CA ASN A 136 -15.65 7.92 25.00
C ASN A 136 -15.78 7.37 26.43
N ASP A 137 -14.92 6.44 26.86
CA ASP A 137 -14.96 5.88 28.22
C ASP A 137 -14.43 6.90 29.26
N THR A 138 -15.32 7.81 29.68
CA THR A 138 -14.98 8.85 30.67
C THR A 138 -14.76 8.31 32.07
N SER A 139 -14.97 7.01 32.33
CA SER A 139 -14.62 6.39 33.60
C SER A 139 -13.09 6.20 33.75
N LYS A 140 -12.35 6.31 32.65
CA LYS A 140 -10.90 6.15 32.58
C LYS A 140 -10.18 7.49 32.43
N GLU A 141 -9.00 7.58 33.01
CA GLU A 141 -8.11 8.72 32.80
C GLU A 141 -7.74 8.87 31.32
N VAL A 142 -7.51 10.10 30.87
CA VAL A 142 -7.18 10.38 29.46
C VAL A 142 -5.92 9.62 29.02
N LEU A 143 -4.92 9.56 29.90
CA LEU A 143 -3.65 8.88 29.61
C LEU A 143 -3.84 7.37 29.40
N GLU A 144 -4.65 6.71 30.24
CA GLU A 144 -4.95 5.27 30.09
C GLU A 144 -5.64 4.98 28.75
N ARG A 145 -6.60 5.83 28.36
CA ARG A 145 -7.26 5.73 27.04
C ARG A 145 -6.26 5.90 25.89
N PHE A 146 -5.33 6.85 26.01
CA PHE A 146 -4.32 7.11 25.00
C PHE A 146 -3.33 5.95 24.86
N GLU A 147 -2.85 5.40 25.98
CA GLU A 147 -1.97 4.24 26.01
C GLU A 147 -2.62 3.03 25.31
N ARG A 148 -3.90 2.78 25.58
CA ARG A 148 -4.65 1.70 24.96
C ARG A 148 -4.82 1.89 23.45
N CYS A 149 -5.18 3.10 23.02
CA CYS A 149 -5.27 3.43 21.58
C CYS A 149 -3.90 3.28 20.89
N ARG A 150 -2.82 3.74 21.53
CA ARG A 150 -1.45 3.59 21.01
C ARG A 150 -1.07 2.12 20.84
N PHE A 151 -1.35 1.30 21.86
CA PHE A 151 -1.05 -0.14 21.80
C PHE A 151 -1.75 -0.80 20.60
N ILE A 152 -3.05 -0.58 20.46
CA ILE A 152 -3.83 -1.12 19.32
C ILE A 152 -3.30 -0.58 17.99
N PHE A 153 -2.96 0.71 17.92
CA PHE A 153 -2.39 1.30 16.71
C PHE A 153 -1.09 0.61 16.27
N CYS A 154 -0.20 0.33 17.23
CA CYS A 154 1.06 -0.36 16.96
C CYS A 154 0.84 -1.82 16.55
N GLU A 155 -0.09 -2.53 17.20
CA GLU A 155 -0.42 -3.92 16.85
C GLU A 155 -1.00 -4.06 15.43
N GLN A 156 -1.74 -3.05 14.96
CA GLN A 156 -2.32 -3.04 13.61
C GLN A 156 -1.27 -2.84 12.50
N GLY A 157 -0.03 -2.46 12.83
CA GLY A 157 1.07 -2.40 11.86
C GLY A 157 0.92 -1.36 10.75
N HIS A 158 0.19 -0.26 10.99
CA HIS A 158 0.00 0.81 10.01
C HIS A 158 1.34 1.44 9.60
N SER A 159 1.55 1.66 8.29
CA SER A 159 2.77 2.31 7.78
C SER A 159 2.46 3.39 6.74
N GLY A 160 3.31 4.41 6.67
CA GLY A 160 3.27 5.45 5.64
C GLY A 160 1.90 6.14 5.51
N MET A 161 1.20 5.88 4.40
CA MET A 161 -0.08 6.54 4.10
C MET A 161 -1.26 6.00 4.92
N SER A 162 -1.25 4.72 5.34
CA SER A 162 -2.37 4.14 6.09
C SER A 162 -2.49 4.74 7.49
N SER A 163 -1.36 5.00 8.15
CA SER A 163 -1.33 5.71 9.44
C SER A 163 -1.86 7.15 9.30
N GLY A 164 -1.51 7.83 8.22
CA GLY A 164 -2.01 9.17 7.90
C GLY A 164 -3.54 9.22 7.82
N LEU A 165 -4.15 8.23 7.15
CA LEU A 165 -5.61 8.13 7.04
C LEU A 165 -6.26 7.95 8.42
N VAL A 166 -5.75 7.03 9.24
CA VAL A 166 -6.24 6.81 10.60
C VAL A 166 -6.21 8.12 11.40
N PHE A 167 -5.08 8.83 11.40
CA PHE A 167 -4.91 10.08 12.12
C PHE A 167 -5.86 11.20 11.66
N MET A 168 -6.08 11.32 10.35
CA MET A 168 -7.02 12.31 9.81
C MET A 168 -8.45 12.05 10.27
N GLY A 169 -8.88 10.78 10.32
CA GLY A 169 -10.21 10.43 10.81
C GLY A 169 -10.37 10.71 12.30
N LEU A 170 -9.38 10.37 13.14
CA LEU A 170 -9.46 10.63 14.59
C LEU A 170 -9.66 12.11 14.91
N LYS A 171 -8.88 12.98 14.27
CA LYS A 171 -9.01 14.44 14.38
C LYS A 171 -10.39 14.95 13.95
N ARG A 172 -11.06 14.21 13.05
CA ARG A 172 -12.37 14.56 12.53
C ARG A 172 -13.51 14.07 13.41
N PHE A 173 -13.35 12.91 14.06
CA PHE A 173 -14.44 12.21 14.75
C PHE A 173 -14.43 12.33 16.27
N HIS A 174 -13.34 12.82 16.87
CA HIS A 174 -13.25 12.92 18.33
C HIS A 174 -12.48 14.18 18.78
N PRO A 175 -12.95 14.93 19.80
CA PRO A 175 -12.27 16.14 20.30
C PRO A 175 -10.84 15.90 20.80
N LEU A 176 -10.58 14.74 21.41
CA LEU A 176 -9.24 14.31 21.83
C LEU A 176 -8.38 13.80 20.67
N GLY A 177 -8.88 13.77 19.44
CA GLY A 177 -8.20 13.18 18.29
C GLY A 177 -6.85 13.84 17.98
N GLU A 178 -6.75 15.17 18.07
CA GLU A 178 -5.48 15.89 17.86
C GLU A 178 -4.44 15.49 18.92
N ALA A 179 -4.85 15.47 20.20
CA ALA A 179 -3.98 15.13 21.32
C ALA A 179 -3.51 13.67 21.27
N LEU A 180 -4.41 12.74 20.91
CA LEU A 180 -4.05 11.33 20.73
C LEU A 180 -3.04 11.14 19.59
N VAL A 181 -3.24 11.82 18.46
CA VAL A 181 -2.31 11.73 17.33
C VAL A 181 -0.91 12.22 17.70
N SER A 182 -0.82 13.33 18.45
CA SER A 182 0.47 13.82 18.96
C SER A 182 1.12 12.80 19.89
N TYR A 183 0.36 12.25 20.85
CA TYR A 183 0.84 11.25 21.78
C TYR A 183 1.41 9.99 21.09
N ILE A 184 0.69 9.47 20.09
CA ILE A 184 1.14 8.30 19.31
C ILE A 184 2.44 8.64 18.56
N LYS A 185 2.50 9.80 17.90
CA LYS A 185 3.68 10.19 17.11
C LYS A 185 4.92 10.41 17.97
N ASP A 186 4.78 11.01 19.14
CA ASP A 186 5.90 11.25 20.05
C ASP A 186 6.44 9.93 20.61
N SER A 187 5.56 8.96 20.85
CA SER A 187 5.92 7.62 21.30
C SER A 187 6.63 6.74 20.25
N ILE A 188 6.49 7.06 18.96
CA ILE A 188 7.15 6.33 17.85
C ILE A 188 8.54 6.90 17.56
N LYS A 189 8.80 8.15 17.96
CA LYS A 189 10.10 8.82 17.79
C LYS A 189 11.09 8.52 18.92
N ALA A 190 10.60 8.05 20.06
CA ALA A 190 11.39 7.65 21.22
C ALA A 190 11.86 6.20 21.09
#